data_AF-A0AAV6VFU2-F1
#
_entry.id   AF-A0AAV6VFU2-F1
#
_cell.length_a   1.000
_cell.length_b   1.000
_cell.length_c   1.000
_cell.angle_alpha   90.00
_cell.angle_beta   90.00
_cell.angle_gamma   90.00
#
_symmetry.space_group_name_H-M   'P 1'
#
loop_
_entity.id
_entity.type
_entity.pdbx_description
1 polymer ?
#
loop_
_entity_poly.entity_id
_entity_poly.type
_entity_poly.pdbx_seq_one_letter_code
_entity_poly.pdbx_strand_id
1 'polypeptide(L)'
;MCALEVLKSIQYFYETILSKAACSSDWDEDSIAKAFMWAEFCEQVYTKYANDPISEEFDRHIHSLRLKPGFSWCFNNLENSTAQLVQAFWQNPLIEKRFLESAMLKVNTSHVNLQEVKNNSDLLGNLCSELVESLKLIGIVSSKRSLYYETKAELFLKFLQDISAHSANEERSENQLSLAFQILCHSPEKIMVLVYVLIHDSQEDSNNISEIQNFAINWILHKLLEDPLGSLAKFLWALPSSTLTEISKKFPSFHSFYIDRLTKIAQSLQPEYDNYGKKWKRRTSTSDLTLSYEELVSHFQSLVMASGDIGSMTEGHLRTLMSTQSASSIWKDIWTSLHSS
;
A
#
# COMPACT_ATOMS: atom_id res chain seq x y z
N MET A 1 0.71 -17.70 -40.42
CA MET A 1 -0.20 -17.99 -39.32
C MET A 1 -1.60 -17.59 -39.76
N CYS A 2 -2.56 -18.51 -39.69
CA CYS A 2 -3.95 -18.23 -40.05
C CYS A 2 -4.61 -17.36 -38.97
N ALA A 3 -5.56 -16.50 -39.31
CA ALA A 3 -6.27 -15.63 -38.36
C ALA A 3 -6.90 -16.43 -37.19
N LEU A 4 -7.39 -17.64 -37.46
CA LEU A 4 -7.93 -18.54 -36.46
C LEU A 4 -6.89 -19.00 -35.42
N GLU A 5 -5.63 -19.18 -35.82
CA GLU A 5 -4.54 -19.55 -34.90
C GLU A 5 -4.15 -18.38 -33.98
N VAL A 6 -4.18 -17.17 -34.53
CA VAL A 6 -3.96 -15.93 -33.76
C VAL A 6 -5.06 -15.75 -32.72
N LEU A 7 -6.33 -15.98 -33.07
CA LEU A 7 -7.44 -15.91 -32.13
C LEU A 7 -7.32 -16.91 -30.98
N LYS A 8 -6.99 -18.18 -31.28
CA LYS A 8 -6.76 -19.21 -30.25
C LYS A 8 -5.62 -18.82 -29.30
N SER A 9 -4.59 -18.19 -29.85
CA SER A 9 -3.43 -17.70 -29.09
C SER A 9 -3.82 -16.58 -28.13
N ILE A 10 -4.57 -15.58 -28.62
CA ILE A 10 -5.12 -14.50 -27.79
C ILE A 10 -6.05 -15.05 -26.70
N GLN A 11 -6.93 -15.98 -27.05
CA GLN A 11 -7.83 -16.63 -26.10
C GLN A 11 -7.05 -17.36 -25.00
N TYR A 12 -6.02 -18.13 -25.37
CA TYR A 12 -5.17 -18.83 -24.41
C TYR A 12 -4.48 -17.86 -23.45
N PHE A 13 -3.96 -16.74 -23.96
CA PHE A 13 -3.37 -15.70 -23.13
C PHE A 13 -4.35 -15.14 -22.11
N TYR A 14 -5.54 -14.69 -22.52
CA TYR A 14 -6.51 -14.09 -21.61
C TYR A 14 -7.16 -15.09 -20.64
N GLU A 15 -7.68 -16.21 -21.16
CA GLU A 15 -8.46 -17.17 -20.36
C GLU A 15 -7.57 -18.02 -19.44
N THR A 16 -6.33 -18.31 -19.86
CA THR A 16 -5.44 -19.20 -19.11
C THR A 16 -4.33 -18.43 -18.41
N ILE A 17 -3.50 -17.71 -19.15
CA ILE A 17 -2.28 -17.09 -18.60
C ILE A 17 -2.66 -15.96 -17.65
N LEU A 18 -3.37 -14.95 -18.15
CA LEU A 18 -3.71 -13.75 -17.38
C LEU A 18 -4.61 -14.08 -16.19
N SER A 19 -5.59 -14.96 -16.39
CA SER A 19 -6.49 -15.46 -15.34
C SER A 19 -5.73 -16.14 -14.20
N LYS A 20 -4.76 -17.01 -14.51
CA LYS A 20 -3.93 -17.71 -13.53
C LYS A 20 -2.87 -16.81 -12.90
N ALA A 21 -2.37 -15.82 -13.63
CA ALA A 21 -1.30 -14.94 -13.17
C ALA A 21 -1.67 -14.24 -11.87
N ALA A 22 -2.95 -13.92 -11.67
CA ALA A 22 -3.47 -13.23 -10.48
C ALA A 22 -3.81 -14.12 -9.28
N CYS A 23 -3.87 -15.45 -9.41
CA CYS A 23 -4.39 -16.29 -8.32
C CYS A 23 -3.82 -17.71 -8.20
N SER A 24 -2.91 -18.14 -9.08
CA SER A 24 -2.31 -19.47 -9.02
C SER A 24 -0.96 -19.46 -8.31
N SER A 25 -0.65 -20.50 -7.55
CA SER A 25 0.68 -20.76 -6.98
C SER A 25 1.64 -21.46 -7.94
N ASP A 26 1.17 -21.90 -9.11
CA ASP A 26 1.89 -22.84 -9.98
C ASP A 26 2.91 -22.14 -10.90
N TRP A 27 3.37 -20.95 -10.49
CA TRP A 27 4.30 -20.14 -11.26
C TRP A 27 5.73 -20.40 -10.83
N ASP A 28 6.49 -20.97 -11.76
CA ASP A 28 7.94 -21.10 -11.72
C ASP A 28 8.60 -20.15 -12.74
N GLU A 29 9.93 -20.08 -12.73
CA GLU A 29 10.69 -19.20 -13.61
C GLU A 29 10.40 -19.45 -15.10
N ASP A 30 10.31 -20.72 -15.50
CA ASP A 30 10.05 -21.14 -16.89
C ASP A 30 8.63 -20.76 -17.35
N SER A 31 7.61 -21.00 -16.53
CA SER A 31 6.22 -20.66 -16.82
C SER A 31 6.01 -19.15 -16.88
N ILE A 32 6.66 -18.39 -16.01
CA ILE A 32 6.65 -16.92 -16.05
C ILE A 32 7.33 -16.44 -17.33
N ALA A 33 8.50 -16.96 -17.68
CA ALA A 33 9.18 -16.61 -18.93
C ALA A 33 8.31 -16.91 -20.15
N LYS A 34 7.64 -18.06 -20.20
CA LYS A 34 6.67 -18.41 -21.25
C LYS A 34 5.48 -17.46 -21.26
N ALA A 35 4.95 -17.07 -20.11
CA ALA A 35 3.85 -16.11 -20.03
C ALA A 35 4.25 -14.77 -20.66
N PHE A 36 5.47 -14.29 -20.41
CA PHE A 36 6.00 -13.08 -21.06
C PHE A 36 6.13 -13.23 -22.58
N MET A 37 6.60 -14.38 -23.08
CA MET A 37 6.63 -14.63 -24.53
C MET A 37 5.23 -14.57 -25.17
N TRP A 38 4.19 -15.02 -24.46
CA TRP A 38 2.81 -14.88 -24.93
C TRP A 38 2.32 -13.43 -24.92
N ALA A 39 2.68 -12.66 -23.90
CA ALA A 39 2.35 -11.24 -23.84
C ALA A 39 3.02 -10.45 -24.98
N GLU A 40 4.31 -10.68 -25.22
CA GLU A 40 5.05 -10.09 -26.35
C GLU A 40 4.45 -10.49 -27.70
N PHE A 41 4.02 -11.75 -27.84
CA PHE A 41 3.31 -12.19 -29.04
C PHE A 41 2.00 -11.42 -29.25
N CYS A 42 1.22 -11.22 -28.18
CA CYS A 42 -0.01 -10.42 -28.25
C CYS A 42 0.26 -8.97 -28.66
N GLU A 43 1.33 -8.34 -28.17
CA GLU A 43 1.75 -7.00 -28.57
C GLU A 43 2.16 -6.95 -30.05
N GLN A 44 2.92 -7.95 -30.53
CA GLN A 44 3.28 -8.06 -31.95
C GLN A 44 2.04 -8.23 -32.85
N VAL A 45 1.04 -8.99 -32.39
CA VAL A 45 -0.25 -9.14 -33.07
C VAL A 45 -0.94 -7.78 -33.15
N TYR A 46 -0.98 -7.01 -32.07
CA TYR A 46 -1.52 -5.66 -32.09
C TYR A 46 -0.80 -4.77 -33.10
N THR A 47 0.53 -4.64 -33.00
CA THR A 47 1.33 -3.81 -33.92
C THR A 47 1.09 -4.17 -35.38
N LYS A 48 0.96 -5.47 -35.67
CA LYS A 48 0.77 -5.95 -37.04
C LYS A 48 -0.63 -5.66 -37.59
N TYR A 49 -1.67 -5.76 -36.77
CA TYR A 49 -3.07 -5.72 -37.23
C TYR A 49 -3.85 -4.48 -36.77
N ALA A 50 -3.26 -3.53 -36.04
CA ALA A 50 -3.91 -2.31 -35.55
C ALA A 50 -4.60 -1.47 -36.62
N ASN A 51 -4.06 -1.46 -37.84
CA ASN A 51 -4.64 -0.73 -38.97
C ASN A 51 -5.27 -1.66 -40.03
N ASP A 52 -5.39 -2.95 -39.74
CA ASP A 52 -5.97 -3.95 -40.64
C ASP A 52 -7.46 -4.14 -40.29
N PRO A 53 -8.39 -4.20 -41.27
CA PRO A 53 -9.80 -4.49 -41.03
C PRO A 53 -10.07 -5.77 -40.21
N ILE A 54 -9.14 -6.73 -40.20
CA ILE A 54 -9.25 -7.94 -39.39
C ILE A 54 -9.25 -7.67 -37.87
N SER A 55 -8.77 -6.50 -37.44
CA SER A 55 -8.81 -6.08 -36.03
C SER A 55 -10.24 -6.06 -35.46
N GLU A 56 -11.27 -5.73 -36.27
CA GLU A 56 -12.68 -5.76 -35.85
C GLU A 56 -13.18 -7.19 -35.61
N GLU A 57 -12.63 -8.17 -36.31
CA GLU A 57 -12.93 -9.58 -36.07
C GLU A 57 -12.25 -10.08 -34.79
N PHE A 58 -11.00 -9.67 -34.57
CA PHE A 58 -10.30 -9.93 -33.31
C PHE A 58 -11.01 -9.31 -32.11
N ASP A 59 -11.45 -8.06 -32.24
CA ASP A 59 -12.16 -7.34 -31.20
C ASP A 59 -13.48 -8.03 -30.83
N ARG A 60 -14.30 -8.40 -31.82
CA ARG A 60 -15.53 -9.17 -31.60
C ARG A 60 -15.26 -10.51 -30.91
N HIS A 61 -14.18 -11.20 -31.30
CA HIS A 61 -13.82 -12.47 -30.68
C HIS A 61 -13.42 -12.27 -29.21
N ILE A 62 -12.57 -11.29 -28.91
CA ILE A 62 -12.14 -10.97 -27.54
C ILE A 62 -13.34 -10.62 -26.66
N HIS A 63 -14.27 -9.80 -27.14
CA HIS A 63 -15.50 -9.47 -26.42
C HIS A 63 -16.42 -10.68 -26.19
N SER A 64 -16.33 -11.72 -27.03
CA SER A 64 -17.09 -12.96 -26.86
C SER A 64 -16.50 -13.92 -25.83
N LEU A 65 -15.23 -13.70 -25.43
CA LEU A 65 -14.58 -14.50 -24.40
C LEU A 65 -15.28 -14.24 -23.05
N ARG A 66 -15.57 -15.31 -22.31
CA ARG A 66 -16.20 -15.21 -20.98
C ARG A 66 -15.16 -14.84 -19.94
N LEU A 67 -14.72 -13.60 -19.97
CA LEU A 67 -13.71 -13.07 -19.06
C LEU A 67 -14.38 -12.60 -17.76
N LYS A 68 -13.58 -12.50 -16.69
CA LYS A 68 -14.06 -12.14 -15.34
C LYS A 68 -14.87 -10.83 -15.38
N PRO A 69 -15.99 -10.74 -14.63
CA PRO A 69 -16.80 -9.53 -14.59
C PRO A 69 -15.97 -8.34 -14.10
N GLY A 70 -16.05 -7.22 -14.83
CA GLY A 70 -15.38 -5.95 -14.48
C GLY A 70 -14.28 -5.50 -15.44
N PHE A 71 -13.82 -6.35 -16.36
CA PHE A 71 -12.86 -5.96 -17.41
C PHE A 71 -13.50 -6.09 -18.80
N SER A 72 -13.58 -4.97 -19.52
CA SER A 72 -13.94 -4.94 -20.94
C SER A 72 -12.67 -5.14 -21.75
N TRP A 73 -12.40 -6.37 -22.17
CA TRP A 73 -11.26 -6.67 -23.01
C TRP A 73 -11.60 -6.39 -24.47
N CYS A 74 -10.71 -5.70 -25.15
CA CYS A 74 -10.79 -5.34 -26.55
C CYS A 74 -9.44 -5.57 -27.23
N PHE A 75 -9.41 -5.52 -28.56
CA PHE A 75 -8.21 -5.69 -29.35
C PHE A 75 -7.11 -4.69 -28.96
N ASN A 76 -7.48 -3.45 -28.60
CA ASN A 76 -6.52 -2.42 -28.17
C ASN A 76 -5.81 -2.77 -26.86
N ASN A 77 -6.38 -3.65 -26.03
CA ASN A 77 -5.67 -4.10 -24.84
C ASN A 77 -4.43 -4.93 -25.18
N LEU A 78 -4.35 -5.53 -26.38
CA LEU A 78 -3.19 -6.32 -26.77
C LEU A 78 -1.91 -5.48 -26.85
N GLU A 79 -2.00 -4.17 -27.10
CA GLU A 79 -0.88 -3.23 -27.13
C GLU A 79 -0.06 -3.22 -25.84
N ASN A 80 -0.70 -3.54 -24.71
CA ASN A 80 -0.13 -3.45 -23.37
C ASN A 80 -0.19 -4.80 -22.65
N SER A 81 -0.11 -5.90 -23.39
CA SER A 81 -0.27 -7.26 -22.83
C SER A 81 0.80 -7.58 -21.77
N THR A 82 2.03 -7.13 -21.97
CA THR A 82 3.15 -7.32 -21.03
C THR A 82 2.87 -6.58 -19.73
N ALA A 83 2.43 -5.33 -19.82
CA ALA A 83 2.05 -4.53 -18.65
C ALA A 83 0.89 -5.18 -17.88
N GLN A 84 -0.13 -5.68 -18.59
CA GLN A 84 -1.27 -6.37 -17.97
C GLN A 84 -0.87 -7.67 -17.26
N LEU A 85 0.03 -8.45 -17.86
CA LEU A 85 0.53 -9.67 -17.26
C LEU A 85 1.31 -9.39 -15.96
N VAL A 86 2.19 -8.39 -15.98
CA VAL A 86 2.95 -7.94 -14.79
C VAL A 86 1.99 -7.50 -13.69
N GLN A 87 0.96 -6.73 -14.07
CA GLN A 87 -0.10 -6.34 -13.16
C GLN A 87 -0.80 -7.56 -12.54
N ALA A 88 -1.15 -8.56 -13.35
CA ALA A 88 -1.82 -9.75 -12.85
C ALA A 88 -0.91 -10.49 -11.85
N PHE A 89 0.38 -10.63 -12.14
CA PHE A 89 1.35 -11.21 -11.21
C PHE A 89 1.47 -10.45 -9.89
N TRP A 90 1.42 -9.11 -9.89
CA TRP A 90 1.47 -8.33 -8.65
C TRP A 90 0.23 -8.47 -7.76
N GLN A 91 -0.92 -8.84 -8.35
CA GLN A 91 -2.12 -9.13 -7.59
C GLN A 91 -2.08 -10.50 -6.92
N ASN A 92 -1.12 -11.35 -7.28
CA ASN A 92 -1.06 -12.72 -6.82
C ASN A 92 -0.32 -12.83 -5.48
N PRO A 93 -1.01 -13.11 -4.36
CA PRO A 93 -0.35 -13.25 -3.07
C PRO A 93 0.47 -14.56 -2.95
N LEU A 94 0.37 -15.45 -3.95
CA LEU A 94 1.01 -16.76 -3.95
C LEU A 94 2.31 -16.80 -4.77
N ILE A 95 2.63 -15.74 -5.52
CA ILE A 95 3.85 -15.69 -6.30
C ILE A 95 5.04 -15.34 -5.41
N GLU A 96 6.16 -16.04 -5.59
CA GLU A 96 7.37 -15.70 -4.86
C GLU A 96 7.95 -14.37 -5.36
N LYS A 97 8.34 -13.52 -4.42
CA LYS A 97 8.87 -12.18 -4.69
C LYS A 97 10.01 -12.16 -5.71
N ARG A 98 10.96 -13.11 -5.63
CA ARG A 98 12.11 -13.20 -6.55
C ARG A 98 11.71 -13.22 -8.03
N PHE A 99 10.53 -13.78 -8.35
CA PHE A 99 10.06 -13.84 -9.72
C PHE A 99 9.48 -12.51 -10.20
N LEU A 100 8.88 -11.74 -9.30
CA LEU A 100 8.40 -10.38 -9.60
C LEU A 100 9.57 -9.45 -9.90
N GLU A 101 10.67 -9.57 -9.16
CA GLU A 101 11.86 -8.75 -9.39
C GLU A 101 12.43 -8.97 -10.81
N SER A 102 12.49 -10.22 -11.26
CA SER A 102 12.91 -10.53 -12.64
C SER A 102 11.93 -10.00 -13.69
N ALA A 103 10.62 -10.07 -13.43
CA ALA A 103 9.60 -9.51 -14.31
C ALA A 103 9.73 -7.98 -14.42
N MET A 104 10.04 -7.30 -13.33
CA MET A 104 10.20 -5.84 -13.28
C MET A 104 11.37 -5.34 -14.11
N LEU A 105 12.49 -6.06 -14.09
CA LEU A 105 13.66 -5.72 -14.90
C LEU A 105 13.34 -5.72 -16.41
N LYS A 106 12.35 -6.49 -16.85
CA LYS A 106 11.91 -6.51 -18.26
C LYS A 106 11.03 -5.32 -18.63
N VAL A 107 10.30 -4.74 -17.68
CA VAL A 107 9.41 -3.59 -17.91
C VAL A 107 10.15 -2.26 -17.75
N ASN A 108 11.12 -2.18 -16.83
CA ASN A 108 11.74 -0.91 -16.42
C ASN A 108 12.90 -0.42 -17.30
N THR A 109 13.29 -1.13 -18.36
CA THR A 109 14.51 -0.80 -19.11
C THR A 109 14.39 0.33 -20.14
N SER A 110 13.22 0.92 -20.39
CA SER A 110 13.04 1.81 -21.55
C SER A 110 12.79 3.31 -21.29
N HIS A 111 12.40 3.79 -20.10
CA HIS A 111 11.81 5.15 -20.04
C HIS A 111 12.28 6.15 -18.97
N VAL A 112 13.10 5.79 -17.96
CA VAL A 112 13.47 6.77 -16.91
C VAL A 112 14.95 7.15 -16.97
N ASN A 113 15.25 8.31 -17.57
CA ASN A 113 16.58 8.93 -17.50
C ASN A 113 16.76 9.65 -16.15
N LEU A 114 17.27 8.92 -15.15
CA LEU A 114 17.53 9.43 -13.80
C LEU A 114 18.48 10.64 -13.75
N GLN A 115 19.22 10.95 -14.83
CA GLN A 115 20.10 12.12 -14.86
C GLN A 115 19.35 13.45 -15.07
N GLU A 116 18.21 13.47 -15.75
CA GLU A 116 17.44 14.70 -16.01
C GLU A 116 16.64 15.18 -14.78
N VAL A 117 16.26 14.24 -13.91
CA VAL A 117 15.52 14.48 -12.65
C VAL A 117 16.28 15.36 -11.67
N LYS A 118 17.62 15.34 -11.78
CA LYS A 118 18.53 15.92 -10.79
C LYS A 118 18.29 17.42 -10.59
N ASN A 119 17.84 18.15 -11.61
CA ASN A 119 17.81 19.62 -11.59
C ASN A 119 16.41 20.24 -11.56
N ASN A 120 15.34 19.44 -11.54
CA ASN A 120 13.98 19.97 -11.65
C ASN A 120 13.01 19.28 -10.67
N SER A 121 12.53 20.05 -9.68
CA SER A 121 11.55 19.59 -8.69
C SER A 121 10.25 19.11 -9.32
N ASP A 122 9.84 19.71 -10.44
CA ASP A 122 8.61 19.34 -11.14
C ASP A 122 8.77 17.98 -11.84
N LEU A 123 9.99 17.67 -12.30
CA LEU A 123 10.31 16.38 -12.92
C LEU A 123 10.33 15.25 -11.89
N LEU A 124 10.84 15.51 -10.68
CA LEU A 124 10.76 14.58 -9.56
C LEU A 124 9.30 14.28 -9.21
N GLY A 125 8.46 15.33 -9.19
CA GLY A 125 7.05 15.18 -8.92
C GLY A 125 6.31 14.35 -9.96
N ASN A 126 6.65 14.55 -11.24
CA ASN A 126 6.13 13.77 -12.35
C ASN A 126 6.60 12.32 -12.29
N LEU A 127 7.85 12.05 -11.92
CA LEU A 127 8.37 10.68 -11.83
C LEU A 127 7.85 9.92 -10.62
N CYS A 128 7.72 10.56 -9.46
CA CYS A 128 7.04 9.96 -8.31
C CYS A 128 5.58 9.66 -8.67
N SER A 129 4.93 10.57 -9.39
CA SER A 129 3.56 10.36 -9.85
C SER A 129 3.52 9.21 -10.85
N GLU A 130 4.34 9.22 -11.90
CA GLU A 130 4.41 8.20 -12.94
C GLU A 130 4.81 6.83 -12.39
N LEU A 131 5.75 6.74 -11.45
CA LEU A 131 6.09 5.50 -10.76
C LEU A 131 4.92 4.99 -9.91
N VAL A 132 4.01 5.86 -9.45
CA VAL A 132 2.82 5.42 -8.71
C VAL A 132 1.62 5.16 -9.65
N GLU A 133 1.51 5.92 -10.74
CA GLU A 133 0.47 5.89 -11.79
C GLU A 133 0.65 4.71 -12.78
N SER A 134 1.89 4.42 -13.20
CA SER A 134 2.25 3.24 -14.02
C SER A 134 1.81 1.92 -13.38
N LEU A 135 1.45 1.99 -12.10
CA LEU A 135 1.03 0.87 -11.29
C LEU A 135 -0.46 0.96 -10.90
N LYS A 136 -1.25 1.93 -11.40
CA LYS A 136 -2.66 2.17 -11.03
C LYS A 136 -3.69 1.29 -11.73
N LEU A 137 -3.35 0.51 -12.75
CA LEU A 137 -4.34 -0.28 -13.50
C LEU A 137 -4.99 -1.44 -12.68
N ILE A 138 -4.69 -1.52 -11.38
CA ILE A 138 -4.82 -2.69 -10.51
C ILE A 138 -6.04 -2.57 -9.60
N GLY A 139 -7.08 -3.37 -9.86
CA GLY A 139 -8.16 -3.61 -8.91
C GLY A 139 -7.67 -4.38 -7.69
N ILE A 140 -7.88 -3.83 -6.49
CA ILE A 140 -7.42 -4.41 -5.21
C ILE A 140 -8.32 -5.59 -4.83
N VAL A 141 -7.78 -6.81 -4.78
CA VAL A 141 -8.40 -7.92 -4.05
C VAL A 141 -7.80 -7.94 -2.64
N SER A 142 -8.68 -7.91 -1.63
CA SER A 142 -8.32 -7.78 -0.22
C SER A 142 -7.54 -8.99 0.29
N SER A 143 -6.21 -8.92 0.29
CA SER A 143 -5.34 -9.82 1.06
C SER A 143 -4.63 -9.05 2.18
N LYS A 144 -4.34 -9.74 3.30
CA LYS A 144 -3.67 -9.17 4.49
C LYS A 144 -2.24 -8.69 4.23
N ARG A 145 -1.65 -9.07 3.10
CA ARG A 145 -0.29 -8.70 2.69
C ARG A 145 -0.33 -8.52 1.18
N SER A 146 -0.33 -7.28 0.74
CA SER A 146 -0.42 -6.95 -0.67
C SER A 146 1.01 -6.90 -1.21
N LEU A 147 1.47 -7.99 -1.81
CA LEU A 147 2.76 -8.07 -2.52
C LEU A 147 2.95 -6.88 -3.47
N TYR A 148 1.85 -6.41 -4.05
CA TYR A 148 1.77 -5.17 -4.80
C TYR A 148 2.27 -3.94 -4.01
N TYR A 149 1.71 -3.62 -2.84
CA TYR A 149 2.17 -2.47 -2.06
C TYR A 149 3.58 -2.66 -1.48
N GLU A 150 3.98 -3.89 -1.15
CA GLU A 150 5.35 -4.21 -0.73
C GLU A 150 6.35 -3.88 -1.85
N THR A 151 6.10 -4.39 -3.05
CA THR A 151 6.94 -4.14 -4.23
C THR A 151 6.99 -2.66 -4.57
N LYS A 152 5.86 -1.93 -4.49
CA LYS A 152 5.85 -0.48 -4.68
C LYS A 152 6.72 0.25 -3.68
N ALA A 153 6.56 -0.09 -2.39
CA ALA A 153 7.31 0.54 -1.32
C ALA A 153 8.81 0.29 -1.48
N GLU A 154 9.20 -0.91 -1.92
CA GLU A 154 10.60 -1.25 -2.18
C GLU A 154 11.19 -0.51 -3.36
N LEU A 155 10.48 -0.44 -4.49
CA LEU A 155 10.91 0.38 -5.62
C LEU A 155 11.03 1.84 -5.24
N PHE A 156 10.05 2.34 -4.51
CA PHE A 156 10.04 3.71 -4.05
C PHE A 156 11.21 3.97 -3.10
N LEU A 157 11.49 3.06 -2.17
CA LEU A 157 12.66 3.13 -1.29
C LEU A 157 13.97 3.15 -2.08
N LYS A 158 14.15 2.26 -3.07
CA LYS A 158 15.33 2.26 -3.95
C LYS A 158 15.50 3.60 -4.67
N PHE A 159 14.41 4.14 -5.19
CA PHE A 159 14.39 5.45 -5.82
C PHE A 159 14.76 6.58 -4.84
N LEU A 160 14.23 6.57 -3.62
CA LEU A 160 14.58 7.55 -2.59
C LEU A 160 16.05 7.41 -2.15
N GLN A 161 16.57 6.19 -2.04
CA GLN A 161 17.99 5.93 -1.77
C GLN A 161 18.87 6.54 -2.84
N ASP A 162 18.52 6.36 -4.11
CA ASP A 162 19.25 6.96 -5.22
C ASP A 162 19.22 8.49 -5.14
N ILE A 163 18.08 9.09 -4.81
CA ILE A 163 17.97 10.54 -4.61
C ILE A 163 18.89 11.01 -3.47
N SER A 164 18.82 10.35 -2.31
CA SER A 164 19.61 10.71 -1.14
C SER A 164 21.11 10.53 -1.38
N ALA A 165 21.53 9.44 -2.02
CA ALA A 165 22.94 9.17 -2.32
C ALA A 165 23.57 10.18 -3.30
N HIS A 166 22.76 10.80 -4.16
CA HIS A 166 23.22 11.76 -5.16
C HIS A 166 23.01 13.21 -4.76
N SER A 167 22.38 13.49 -3.61
CA SER A 167 22.24 14.85 -3.13
C SER A 167 23.52 15.32 -2.46
N ALA A 168 24.15 16.36 -3.01
CA ALA A 168 25.33 16.99 -2.41
C ALA A 168 24.99 17.85 -1.17
N ASN A 169 23.71 18.10 -0.90
CA ASN A 169 23.22 18.94 0.20
C ASN A 169 22.09 18.22 0.96
N GLU A 170 22.22 18.13 2.28
CA GLU A 170 21.22 17.55 3.19
C GLU A 170 19.86 18.25 3.05
N GLU A 171 19.83 19.58 3.06
CA GLU A 171 18.60 20.38 2.92
C GLU A 171 17.90 20.09 1.57
N ARG A 172 18.68 19.90 0.50
CA ARG A 172 18.12 19.55 -0.81
C ARG A 172 17.52 18.14 -0.78
N SER A 173 18.17 17.19 -0.12
CA SER A 173 17.67 15.82 0.04
C SER A 173 16.35 15.83 0.82
N GLU A 174 16.29 16.53 1.96
CA GLU A 174 15.08 16.62 2.78
C GLU A 174 13.90 17.27 2.02
N ASN A 175 14.17 18.31 1.23
CA ASN A 175 13.15 18.93 0.38
C ASN A 175 12.64 17.97 -0.71
N GLN A 176 13.52 17.17 -1.31
CA GLN A 176 13.14 16.17 -2.31
C GLN A 176 12.34 15.02 -1.70
N LEU A 177 12.76 14.51 -0.54
CA LEU A 177 12.02 13.49 0.22
C LEU A 177 10.64 14.01 0.64
N SER A 178 10.57 15.26 1.13
CA SER A 178 9.31 15.90 1.52
C SER A 178 8.34 16.01 0.34
N LEU A 179 8.84 16.42 -0.84
CA LEU A 179 8.02 16.48 -2.05
C LEU A 179 7.53 15.08 -2.45
N ALA A 180 8.39 14.07 -2.41
CA ALA A 180 8.03 12.70 -2.75
C ALA A 180 6.94 12.15 -1.81
N PHE A 181 7.04 12.39 -0.50
CA PHE A 181 5.99 11.97 0.45
C PHE A 181 4.71 12.79 0.34
N GLN A 182 4.81 14.09 0.05
CA GLN A 182 3.63 14.90 -0.26
C GLN A 182 2.86 14.32 -1.44
N ILE A 183 3.55 13.83 -2.47
CA ILE A 183 2.92 13.17 -3.62
C ILE A 183 2.16 11.92 -3.20
N LEU A 184 2.73 11.13 -2.28
CA LEU A 184 2.06 9.95 -1.74
C LEU A 184 0.81 10.28 -0.92
N CYS A 185 0.61 11.51 -0.46
CA CYS A 185 -0.58 11.89 0.30
C CYS A 185 -1.78 12.34 -0.56
N HIS A 186 -1.69 12.30 -1.90
CA HIS A 186 -2.79 12.75 -2.78
C HIS A 186 -3.91 11.71 -2.96
N SER A 187 -3.68 10.43 -2.67
CA SER A 187 -4.74 9.41 -2.71
C SER A 187 -4.53 8.27 -1.72
N PRO A 188 -5.60 7.57 -1.31
CA PRO A 188 -5.54 6.42 -0.41
C PRO A 188 -4.54 5.34 -0.84
N GLU A 189 -4.50 5.02 -2.13
CA GLU A 189 -3.61 4.00 -2.70
C GLU A 189 -2.15 4.41 -2.60
N LYS A 190 -1.85 5.71 -2.74
CA LYS A 190 -0.48 6.23 -2.60
C LYS A 190 -0.06 6.28 -1.12
N ILE A 191 -0.98 6.59 -0.21
CA ILE A 191 -0.70 6.56 1.23
C ILE A 191 -0.42 5.11 1.68
N MET A 192 -1.05 4.10 1.08
CA MET A 192 -0.68 2.70 1.34
C MET A 192 0.78 2.42 1.00
N VAL A 193 1.31 2.97 -0.11
CA VAL A 193 2.75 2.83 -0.43
C VAL A 193 3.59 3.40 0.71
N LEU A 194 3.24 4.59 1.21
CA LEU A 194 3.93 5.22 2.35
C LEU A 194 3.88 4.36 3.62
N VAL A 195 2.73 3.74 3.91
CA VAL A 195 2.59 2.80 5.04
C VAL A 195 3.53 1.61 4.86
N TYR A 196 3.56 1.01 3.67
CA TYR A 196 4.45 -0.11 3.36
C TYR A 196 5.93 0.29 3.36
N VAL A 197 6.26 1.54 3.01
CA VAL A 197 7.62 2.09 3.18
C VAL A 197 8.03 2.08 4.65
N LEU A 198 7.14 2.47 5.57
CA LEU A 198 7.44 2.48 7.00
C LEU A 198 7.67 1.07 7.57
N ILE A 199 6.78 0.13 7.24
CA ILE A 199 6.84 -1.25 7.77
C ILE A 199 7.78 -2.17 6.97
N HIS A 200 8.48 -1.65 5.95
CA HIS A 200 9.42 -2.45 5.16
C HIS A 200 10.62 -2.87 6.02
N ASP A 201 10.81 -4.18 6.19
CA ASP A 201 11.97 -4.76 6.85
C ASP A 201 13.10 -4.93 5.83
N SER A 202 14.11 -4.05 5.91
CA SER A 202 15.33 -4.23 5.14
C SER A 202 16.17 -5.34 5.80
N GLN A 203 16.23 -6.51 5.17
CA GLN A 203 17.16 -7.59 5.57
C GLN A 203 18.63 -7.19 5.40
N GLU A 204 18.89 -6.22 4.52
CA GLU A 204 20.19 -5.60 4.35
C GLU A 204 20.21 -4.31 5.17
N ASP A 205 21.08 -4.26 6.19
CA ASP A 205 21.33 -3.10 7.07
C ASP A 205 21.92 -1.91 6.29
N SER A 206 21.20 -1.39 5.31
CA SER A 206 21.55 -0.13 4.68
C SER A 206 21.06 0.98 5.59
N ASN A 207 21.99 1.65 6.29
CA ASN A 207 21.71 2.81 7.13
C ASN A 207 20.79 3.83 6.42
N ASN A 208 20.97 3.99 5.10
CA ASN A 208 20.17 4.87 4.26
C ASN A 208 18.65 4.56 4.28
N ILE A 209 18.22 3.29 4.32
CA ILE A 209 16.77 2.96 4.38
C ILE A 209 16.20 3.39 5.72
N SER A 210 16.93 3.12 6.81
CA SER A 210 16.51 3.53 8.15
C SER A 210 16.39 5.05 8.25
N GLU A 211 17.34 5.80 7.68
CA GLU A 211 17.30 7.26 7.61
C GLU A 211 16.07 7.77 6.83
N ILE A 212 15.80 7.21 5.64
CA ILE A 212 14.63 7.58 4.84
C ILE A 212 13.32 7.27 5.59
N GLN A 213 13.24 6.11 6.24
CA GLN A 213 12.07 5.72 7.03
C GLN A 213 11.87 6.60 8.28
N ASN A 214 12.96 6.96 8.95
CA ASN A 214 12.93 7.91 10.08
C ASN A 214 12.51 9.31 9.62
N PHE A 215 13.01 9.76 8.47
CA PHE A 215 12.56 11.02 7.86
C PHE A 215 11.06 10.95 7.52
N ALA A 216 10.60 9.85 6.91
CA ALA A 216 9.19 9.63 6.58
C ALA A 216 8.26 9.70 7.79
N ILE A 217 8.61 9.00 8.89
CA ILE A 217 7.75 9.01 10.08
C ILE A 217 7.71 10.39 10.73
N ASN A 218 8.83 11.11 10.79
CA ASN A 218 8.88 12.46 11.34
C ASN A 218 8.06 13.43 10.49
N TRP A 219 8.15 13.31 9.16
CA TRP A 219 7.34 14.08 8.23
C TRP A 219 5.83 13.80 8.40
N ILE A 220 5.43 12.53 8.54
CA ILE A 220 4.03 12.15 8.81
C ILE A 220 3.55 12.75 10.14
N LEU A 221 4.33 12.60 11.21
CA LEU A 221 3.99 13.14 12.52
C LEU A 221 3.82 14.66 12.48
N HIS A 222 4.71 15.37 11.78
CA HIS A 222 4.57 16.80 11.57
C HIS A 222 3.25 17.15 10.87
N LYS A 223 2.92 16.44 9.78
CA LYS A 223 1.66 16.65 9.04
C LYS A 223 0.41 16.33 9.87
N LEU A 224 0.47 15.30 10.71
CA LEU A 224 -0.62 14.94 11.63
C LEU A 224 -0.82 15.96 12.75
N LEU A 225 0.24 16.66 13.16
CA LEU A 225 0.16 17.75 14.13
C LEU A 225 -0.39 19.03 13.50
N GLU A 226 0.02 19.35 12.26
CA GLU A 226 -0.48 20.51 11.51
C GLU A 226 -1.96 20.36 11.13
N ASP A 227 -2.36 19.18 10.64
CA ASP A 227 -3.73 18.91 10.18
C ASP A 227 -4.26 17.57 10.74
N PRO A 228 -4.72 17.54 12.01
CA PRO A 228 -5.17 16.33 12.67
C PRO A 228 -6.47 15.74 12.07
N LEU A 229 -7.15 16.46 11.17
CA LEU A 229 -8.39 16.03 10.50
C LEU A 229 -8.23 15.90 8.98
N GLY A 230 -7.00 16.03 8.49
CA GLY A 230 -6.65 15.94 7.08
C GLY A 230 -6.89 14.56 6.48
N SER A 231 -6.75 14.47 5.15
CA SER A 231 -6.86 13.20 4.41
C SER A 231 -5.89 12.14 4.94
N LEU A 232 -4.64 12.52 5.23
CA LEU A 232 -3.63 11.64 5.80
C LEU A 232 -4.06 11.08 7.15
N ALA A 233 -4.54 11.94 8.05
CA ALA A 233 -5.02 11.53 9.37
C ALA A 233 -6.20 10.56 9.22
N LYS A 234 -7.25 10.95 8.49
CA LYS A 234 -8.43 10.10 8.24
C LYS A 234 -8.04 8.74 7.68
N PHE A 235 -7.11 8.72 6.74
CA PHE A 235 -6.63 7.49 6.14
C PHE A 235 -5.87 6.60 7.15
N LEU A 236 -4.88 7.16 7.86
CA LEU A 236 -4.08 6.40 8.82
C LEU A 236 -4.94 5.78 9.93
N TRP A 237 -5.94 6.51 10.43
CA TRP A 237 -6.83 5.98 11.45
C TRP A 237 -7.89 5.01 10.94
N ALA A 238 -8.10 4.93 9.62
CA ALA A 238 -8.91 3.89 9.00
C ALA A 238 -8.14 2.57 8.78
N LEU A 239 -6.81 2.56 9.02
CA LEU A 239 -6.01 1.35 8.91
C LEU A 239 -6.30 0.36 10.05
N PRO A 240 -6.10 -0.94 9.81
CA PRO A 240 -6.17 -1.95 10.87
C PRO A 240 -5.23 -1.61 12.05
N SER A 241 -5.69 -1.88 13.27
CA SER A 241 -4.91 -1.69 14.50
C SER A 241 -3.56 -2.41 14.48
N SER A 242 -3.51 -3.58 13.84
CA SER A 242 -2.29 -4.36 13.62
C SER A 242 -1.27 -3.60 12.78
N THR A 243 -1.67 -2.93 11.70
CA THR A 243 -0.77 -2.13 10.86
C THR A 243 -0.18 -0.95 11.63
N LEU A 244 -0.99 -0.22 12.39
CA LEU A 244 -0.52 0.89 13.23
C LEU A 244 0.40 0.40 14.38
N THR A 245 0.17 -0.82 14.85
CA THR A 245 1.03 -1.49 15.83
C THR A 245 2.39 -1.83 15.23
N GLU A 246 2.46 -2.34 14.00
CA GLU A 246 3.74 -2.59 13.32
C GLU A 246 4.55 -1.31 13.13
N ILE A 247 3.91 -0.19 12.77
CA ILE A 247 4.58 1.12 12.71
C ILE A 247 5.10 1.51 14.11
N SER A 248 4.29 1.32 15.15
CA SER A 248 4.66 1.63 16.54
C SER A 248 5.84 0.81 17.05
N LYS A 249 5.96 -0.46 16.66
CA LYS A 249 7.11 -1.33 16.99
C LYS A 249 8.41 -0.78 16.45
N LYS A 250 8.38 -0.20 15.26
CA LYS A 250 9.56 0.29 14.57
C LYS A 250 9.93 1.72 14.95
N PHE A 251 8.94 2.57 15.23
CA PHE A 251 9.15 3.99 15.49
C PHE A 251 8.58 4.42 16.85
N PRO A 252 9.43 4.56 17.89
CA PRO A 252 8.98 4.96 19.23
C PRO A 252 8.29 6.34 19.29
N SER A 253 8.67 7.27 18.40
CA SER A 253 8.02 8.57 18.25
C SER A 253 6.57 8.44 17.80
N PHE A 254 6.30 7.51 16.87
CA PHE A 254 4.96 7.19 16.43
C PHE A 254 4.16 6.50 17.54
N HIS A 255 4.75 5.53 18.25
CA HIS A 255 4.09 4.88 19.40
C HIS A 255 3.61 5.91 20.44
N SER A 256 4.48 6.85 20.83
CA SER A 256 4.15 7.91 21.78
C SER A 256 2.99 8.78 21.27
N PHE A 257 3.08 9.26 20.03
CA PHE A 257 1.99 10.04 19.41
C PHE A 257 0.68 9.26 19.35
N TYR A 258 0.76 7.98 18.98
CA TYR A 258 -0.38 7.09 18.78
C TYR A 258 -1.12 6.83 20.10
N ILE A 259 -0.38 6.48 21.16
CA ILE A 259 -0.90 6.31 22.52
C ILE A 259 -1.53 7.60 23.04
N ASP A 260 -0.88 8.76 22.86
CA ASP A 260 -1.41 10.05 23.28
C ASP A 260 -2.72 10.37 22.58
N ARG A 261 -2.83 10.05 21.28
CA ARG A 261 -4.04 10.29 20.50
C ARG A 261 -5.16 9.34 20.91
N LEU A 262 -4.89 8.05 21.10
CA LEU A 262 -5.86 7.10 21.68
C LEU A 262 -6.31 7.57 23.06
N THR A 263 -5.39 8.11 23.85
CA THR A 263 -5.67 8.66 25.18
C THR A 263 -6.67 9.81 25.13
N LYS A 264 -6.43 10.78 24.24
CA LYS A 264 -7.35 11.91 24.01
C LYS A 264 -8.71 11.47 23.49
N ILE A 265 -8.75 10.48 22.59
CA ILE A 265 -10.00 9.93 22.06
C ILE A 265 -10.82 9.29 23.18
N ALA A 266 -10.21 8.46 24.02
CA ALA A 266 -10.87 7.85 25.16
C ALA A 266 -11.43 8.89 26.15
N GLN A 267 -10.68 9.95 26.42
CA GLN A 267 -11.11 11.05 27.29
C GLN A 267 -12.30 11.84 26.74
N SER A 268 -12.54 11.79 25.43
CA SER A 268 -13.70 12.41 24.79
C SER A 268 -14.98 11.57 24.91
N LEU A 269 -14.87 10.29 25.29
CA LEU A 269 -15.99 9.39 25.50
C LEU A 269 -16.60 9.61 26.88
N GLN A 270 -17.92 9.48 26.97
CA GLN A 270 -18.69 9.63 28.19
C GLN A 270 -19.55 8.39 28.43
N PRO A 271 -19.76 8.02 29.71
CA PRO A 271 -20.64 6.92 30.02
C PRO A 271 -22.09 7.36 29.81
N GLU A 272 -22.79 6.66 28.95
CA GLU A 272 -24.23 6.72 28.77
C GLU A 272 -24.84 5.42 29.29
N TYR A 273 -25.89 5.53 30.09
CA TYR A 273 -26.57 4.38 30.67
C TYR A 273 -27.84 4.12 29.88
N ASP A 274 -27.93 2.96 29.23
CA ASP A 274 -29.16 2.46 28.63
C ASP A 274 -29.73 1.29 29.44
N ASN A 275 -30.86 0.72 29.01
CA ASN A 275 -31.50 -0.41 29.69
C ASN A 275 -30.62 -1.67 29.74
N TYR A 276 -29.52 -1.72 28.97
CA TYR A 276 -28.58 -2.84 28.89
C TYR A 276 -27.26 -2.56 29.62
N GLY A 277 -27.07 -1.38 30.19
CA GLY A 277 -25.93 -1.03 31.02
C GLY A 277 -25.18 0.22 30.56
N LYS A 278 -23.93 0.33 31.02
CA LYS A 278 -23.03 1.44 30.70
C LYS A 278 -22.41 1.23 29.32
N LYS A 279 -22.57 2.21 28.43
CA LYS A 279 -21.88 2.28 27.14
C LYS A 279 -21.09 3.57 27.05
N TRP A 280 -19.93 3.52 26.40
CA TRP A 280 -19.13 4.70 26.15
C TRP A 280 -19.55 5.34 24.82
N LYS A 281 -20.15 6.52 24.88
CA LYS A 281 -20.56 7.29 23.69
C LYS A 281 -19.93 8.67 23.70
N ARG A 282 -19.78 9.27 22.52
CA ARG A 282 -19.22 10.61 22.37
C ARG A 282 -20.24 11.67 22.79
N ARG A 283 -19.76 12.74 23.45
CA ARG A 283 -20.60 13.85 23.94
C ARG A 283 -21.22 14.71 22.83
N THR A 284 -20.55 14.85 21.68
CA THR A 284 -20.94 15.76 20.59
C THR A 284 -20.50 15.25 19.23
N SER A 285 -21.30 15.50 18.19
CA SER A 285 -20.97 15.22 16.78
C SER A 285 -19.97 16.23 16.20
N THR A 286 -18.88 16.52 16.92
CA THR A 286 -17.78 17.27 16.31
C THR A 286 -17.06 16.34 15.34
N SER A 287 -16.70 16.89 14.18
CA SER A 287 -16.12 16.25 12.99
C SER A 287 -14.72 15.64 13.21
N ASP A 288 -14.37 15.32 14.46
CA ASP A 288 -13.11 14.71 14.83
C ASP A 288 -13.13 13.22 14.50
N LEU A 289 -11.97 12.67 14.15
CA LEU A 289 -11.70 11.23 14.07
C LEU A 289 -12.48 10.43 15.13
N THR A 290 -13.45 9.63 14.69
CA THR A 290 -14.39 8.86 15.54
C THR A 290 -13.91 7.42 15.63
N LEU A 291 -13.28 7.05 16.75
CA LEU A 291 -13.21 5.64 17.14
C LEU A 291 -14.33 5.35 18.13
N SER A 292 -15.01 4.22 17.94
CA SER A 292 -15.91 3.64 18.93
C SER A 292 -15.12 3.11 20.12
N TYR A 293 -15.82 2.73 21.19
CA TYR A 293 -15.18 2.08 22.33
C TYR A 293 -14.55 0.74 21.94
N GLU A 294 -15.23 -0.04 21.11
CA GLU A 294 -14.76 -1.34 20.63
C GLU A 294 -13.52 -1.19 19.74
N GLU A 295 -13.50 -0.20 18.85
CA GLU A 295 -12.32 0.12 18.05
C GLU A 295 -11.14 0.55 18.94
N LEU A 296 -11.39 1.40 19.93
CA LEU A 296 -10.39 1.84 20.91
C LEU A 296 -9.80 0.65 21.69
N VAL A 297 -10.64 -0.28 22.16
CA VAL A 297 -10.19 -1.52 22.83
C VAL A 297 -9.34 -2.36 21.87
N SER A 298 -9.77 -2.53 20.62
CA SER A 298 -9.02 -3.27 19.59
C SER A 298 -7.62 -2.67 19.35
N HIS A 299 -7.51 -1.34 19.32
CA HIS A 299 -6.22 -0.66 19.18
C HIS A 299 -5.30 -0.89 20.38
N PHE A 300 -5.80 -0.73 21.62
CA PHE A 300 -5.01 -1.03 22.81
C PHE A 300 -4.65 -2.51 22.92
N GLN A 301 -5.55 -3.42 22.54
CA GLN A 301 -5.30 -4.86 22.54
C GLN A 301 -4.17 -5.21 21.58
N SER A 302 -4.20 -4.67 20.37
CA SER A 302 -3.13 -4.88 19.39
C SER A 302 -1.77 -4.38 19.91
N LEU A 303 -1.74 -3.22 20.58
CA LEU A 303 -0.51 -2.67 21.17
C LEU A 303 0.00 -3.47 22.37
N VAL A 304 -0.88 -3.93 23.26
CA VAL A 304 -0.50 -4.74 24.43
C VAL A 304 -0.01 -6.12 24.00
N MET A 305 -0.63 -6.71 22.99
CA MET A 305 -0.23 -8.00 22.42
C MET A 305 1.00 -7.89 21.49
N ALA A 306 1.51 -6.69 21.25
CA ALA A 306 2.70 -6.48 20.43
C ALA A 306 3.94 -7.08 21.11
N SER A 307 4.77 -7.76 20.32
CA SER A 307 6.08 -8.24 20.77
C SER A 307 7.04 -7.08 21.10
N GLY A 308 8.00 -7.34 22.00
CA GLY A 308 9.04 -6.39 22.38
C GLY A 308 8.60 -5.38 23.44
N ASP A 309 9.25 -4.22 23.48
CA ASP A 309 9.03 -3.22 24.53
C ASP A 309 7.70 -2.47 24.41
N ILE A 310 7.08 -2.47 23.22
CA ILE A 310 5.81 -1.74 22.97
C ILE A 310 4.67 -2.27 23.86
N GLY A 311 4.56 -3.59 24.04
CA GLY A 311 3.53 -4.18 24.89
C GLY A 311 3.67 -3.73 26.33
N SER A 312 4.87 -3.83 26.89
CA SER A 312 5.16 -3.45 28.29
C SER A 312 5.04 -1.94 28.52
N MET A 313 5.48 -1.11 27.56
CA MET A 313 5.32 0.34 27.60
C MET A 313 3.83 0.73 27.58
N THR A 314 3.04 0.08 26.72
CA THR A 314 1.60 0.34 26.60
C THR A 314 0.86 -0.06 27.88
N GLU A 315 1.18 -1.24 28.45
CA GLU A 315 0.63 -1.65 29.74
C GLU A 315 1.00 -0.67 30.87
N GLY A 316 2.26 -0.24 30.93
CA GLY A 316 2.73 0.74 31.93
C GLY A 316 1.98 2.06 31.83
N HIS A 317 1.73 2.54 30.61
CA HIS A 317 0.93 3.73 30.36
C HIS A 317 -0.52 3.56 30.84
N LEU A 318 -1.17 2.45 30.49
CA LEU A 318 -2.54 2.14 30.95
C LEU A 318 -2.63 2.06 32.47
N ARG A 319 -1.65 1.46 33.15
CA ARG A 319 -1.59 1.43 34.63
C ARG A 319 -1.49 2.83 35.22
N THR A 320 -0.69 3.71 34.61
CA THR A 320 -0.55 5.11 35.03
C THR A 320 -1.86 5.89 34.86
N LEU A 321 -2.59 5.67 33.75
CA LEU A 321 -3.91 6.26 33.53
C LEU A 321 -4.95 5.75 34.53
N MET A 322 -4.90 4.46 34.89
CA MET A 322 -5.79 3.89 35.91
C MET A 322 -5.51 4.44 37.30
N SER A 323 -4.25 4.68 37.67
CA SER A 323 -3.90 5.20 39.01
C SER A 323 -4.22 6.68 39.19
N THR A 324 -4.24 7.46 38.11
CA THR A 324 -4.45 8.91 38.14
C THR A 324 -5.92 9.31 38.06
N GLN A 325 -6.82 8.41 37.63
CA GLN A 325 -8.24 8.73 37.42
C GLN A 325 -9.18 8.02 38.41
N SER A 326 -10.39 8.57 38.55
CA SER A 326 -11.40 8.04 39.47
C SER A 326 -11.81 6.60 39.15
N ALA A 327 -12.43 5.96 40.14
CA ALA A 327 -12.81 4.56 40.06
C ALA A 327 -13.84 4.22 38.96
N SER A 328 -14.47 5.23 38.34
CA SER A 328 -15.46 5.12 37.25
C SER A 328 -14.90 5.46 35.86
N SER A 329 -13.57 5.57 35.73
CA SER A 329 -12.91 5.95 34.48
C SER A 329 -13.00 4.88 33.39
N ILE A 330 -12.95 5.32 32.13
CA ILE A 330 -12.91 4.46 30.93
C ILE A 330 -11.73 3.49 30.93
N TRP A 331 -10.63 3.86 31.59
CA TRP A 331 -9.41 3.07 31.66
C TRP A 331 -9.58 1.73 32.34
N LYS A 332 -10.42 1.66 33.38
CA LYS A 332 -10.74 0.38 34.04
C LYS A 332 -11.53 -0.54 33.13
N ASP A 333 -12.47 0.01 32.36
CA ASP A 333 -13.30 -0.77 31.45
C ASP A 333 -12.44 -1.29 30.28
N ILE A 334 -11.58 -0.43 29.72
CA ILE A 334 -10.58 -0.85 28.70
C ILE A 334 -9.70 -1.95 29.27
N TRP A 335 -9.07 -1.73 30.44
CA TRP A 335 -8.20 -2.72 31.08
C TRP A 335 -8.89 -4.07 31.32
N THR A 336 -10.13 -4.04 31.83
CA THR A 336 -10.92 -5.25 32.06
C THR A 336 -11.19 -5.98 30.75
N SER A 337 -11.56 -5.25 29.69
CA SER A 337 -11.83 -5.82 28.37
C SER A 337 -10.59 -6.50 27.76
N LEU A 338 -9.40 -5.92 27.97
CA LEU A 338 -8.14 -6.49 27.50
C LEU A 338 -7.80 -7.84 28.13
N HIS A 339 -8.27 -8.10 29.36
CA HIS A 339 -7.96 -9.32 30.12
C HIS A 339 -9.11 -10.33 30.17
N SER A 340 -10.30 -9.96 29.69
CA SER A 340 -11.45 -10.85 29.57
C SER A 340 -11.53 -11.58 28.23
N SER A 341 -10.69 -11.18 27.27
CA SER A 341 -10.60 -11.72 25.91
C SER A 341 -9.51 -12.78 25.84
#